data_AF-A0A6N8BCD7-F1
#
_entry.id   AF-A0A6N8BCD7-F1
#
_cell.length_a   1.000
_cell.length_b   1.000
_cell.length_c   1.000
_cell.angle_alpha   90.00
_cell.angle_beta   90.00
_cell.angle_gamma   90.00
#
_symmetry.space_group_name_H-M   'P 1'
#
loop_
_entity.id
_entity.type
_entity.pdbx_description
1 polymer ?
#
loop_
_entity_poly.entity_id
_entity_poly.type
_entity_poly.pdbx_seq_one_letter_code
_entity_poly.pdbx_strand_id
1 'polypeptide(L)'
;MAKLKIAPFKFKPFSKKQKQVLTWWMNGSPHKEKDAIICDGSVRAGKTVAMALSYVMWATDTFDQENLGMAGKTIGAFRRNVVTPLKRMLKGRGYKVKDNRSSDNYLTISKNGITNYFYIFGGKDERSQDLIQGITLAGMLFDEVALMPESFVNQATARCSVNGSKLWFNCNPGGPYHWFKLDWLDKLKEKNALHLHFTMRDNLSLSKKIRQRFERMYSGVFYKRFILGLWVLAEGIIYDMFSDEEHVIDCPEEHREYGVAIDYATATVMTFGLYGITGNKVYLIKEYYYDAKKTGRQKTDGEFAQDFIEFLGDIVPRNIYLDPSASSFKTELKNKGFNQVRDADNNVINGIRLVAKFLNTGRFFIDRSCMDTRKEFASYVWDEKAQEKGEDKPVKQSDHAMDRNRYFIYTRFGKRQAKAKTARRGMR
;
A
#
# COMPACT_ATOMS: atom_id res chain seq x y z
N MET A 1 34.61 2.42 -21.27
CA MET A 1 33.23 2.86 -20.91
C MET A 1 33.27 3.75 -19.68
N ALA A 2 32.99 5.05 -19.82
CA ALA A 2 32.95 5.98 -18.70
C ALA A 2 31.80 5.61 -17.75
N LYS A 3 32.11 5.32 -16.47
CA LYS A 3 31.08 5.11 -15.44
C LYS A 3 30.24 6.38 -15.32
N LEU A 4 28.99 6.34 -15.80
CA LEU A 4 27.99 7.38 -15.59
C LEU A 4 27.98 7.78 -14.10
N LYS A 5 28.48 8.99 -13.79
CA LYS A 5 28.42 9.56 -12.43
C LYS A 5 26.94 9.70 -12.06
N ILE A 6 26.48 8.87 -11.13
CA ILE A 6 25.11 8.93 -10.62
C ILE A 6 24.88 10.32 -10.03
N ALA A 7 23.94 11.08 -10.60
CA ALA A 7 23.64 12.43 -10.14
C ALA A 7 23.36 12.47 -8.61
N PRO A 8 24.01 13.37 -7.86
CA PRO A 8 23.86 13.47 -6.42
C PRO A 8 22.39 13.76 -6.05
N PHE A 9 21.95 13.20 -4.93
CA PHE A 9 20.61 13.49 -4.41
C PHE A 9 20.58 14.94 -3.90
N LYS A 10 19.89 15.83 -4.61
CA LYS A 10 19.75 17.24 -4.21
C LYS A 10 18.75 17.35 -3.07
N PHE A 11 19.23 17.50 -1.85
CA PHE A 11 18.38 17.77 -0.70
C PHE A 11 17.75 19.16 -0.84
N LYS A 12 16.44 19.23 -0.63
CA LYS A 12 15.81 20.46 -0.16
C LYS A 12 16.06 20.56 1.35
N PRO A 13 16.07 21.77 1.93
CA PRO A 13 16.26 21.94 3.37
C PRO A 13 15.33 21.02 4.17
N PHE A 14 15.86 20.41 5.22
CA PHE A 14 15.03 19.64 6.16
C PHE A 14 14.18 20.59 7.00
N SER A 15 12.90 20.25 7.19
CA SER A 15 12.02 20.97 8.11
C SER A 15 12.45 20.76 9.57
N LYS A 16 11.87 21.54 10.50
CA LYS A 16 12.17 21.43 11.94
C LYS A 16 11.91 20.01 12.47
N LYS A 17 10.80 19.37 12.08
CA LYS A 17 10.51 17.97 12.46
C LYS A 17 11.47 16.97 11.82
N GLN A 18 11.83 17.15 10.55
CA GLN A 18 12.84 16.28 9.93
C GLN A 18 14.20 16.40 10.62
N LYS A 19 14.58 17.60 11.07
CA LYS A 19 15.79 17.80 11.88
C LYS A 19 15.67 17.10 13.23
N GLN A 20 14.54 17.20 13.93
CA GLN A 20 14.32 16.46 15.18
C GLN A 20 14.50 14.95 14.98
N VAL A 21 13.95 14.37 13.91
CA VAL A 21 14.17 12.95 13.57
C VAL A 21 15.66 12.65 13.34
N LEU A 22 16.41 13.56 12.73
CA LEU A 22 17.84 13.36 12.44
C LEU A 22 18.73 13.47 13.68
N THR A 23 18.30 14.16 14.74
CA THR A 23 19.17 14.54 15.86
C THR A 23 18.70 14.08 17.23
N TRP A 24 17.52 13.45 17.37
CA TRP A 24 16.95 13.12 18.68
C TRP A 24 17.83 12.19 19.53
N TRP A 25 18.66 11.37 18.88
CA TRP A 25 19.57 10.39 19.48
C TRP A 25 20.97 10.95 19.79
N MET A 26 21.29 12.16 19.34
CA MET A 26 22.62 12.75 19.50
C MET A 26 22.89 13.22 20.93
N ASN A 27 24.16 13.30 21.32
CA ASN A 27 24.59 13.96 22.56
C ASN A 27 24.08 15.40 22.62
N GLY A 28 23.50 15.79 23.76
CA GLY A 28 22.87 17.12 23.96
C GLY A 28 21.41 17.22 23.53
N SER A 29 20.83 16.18 22.91
CA SER A 29 19.39 16.12 22.67
C SER A 29 18.64 15.81 23.97
N PRO A 30 17.54 16.52 24.29
CA PRO A 30 16.69 16.20 25.44
C PRO A 30 15.93 14.87 25.30
N HIS A 31 16.03 14.22 24.13
CA HIS A 31 15.36 12.96 23.84
C HIS A 31 16.33 11.78 23.68
N LYS A 32 17.63 11.96 23.91
CA LYS A 32 18.64 10.92 23.69
C LYS A 32 18.32 9.63 24.46
N GLU A 33 17.84 9.78 25.69
CA GLU A 33 17.50 8.69 26.61
C GLU A 33 16.14 8.03 26.31
N LYS A 34 15.49 8.39 25.19
CA LYS A 34 14.30 7.67 24.70
C LYS A 34 14.72 6.35 24.04
N ASP A 35 13.90 5.33 24.22
CA ASP A 35 14.16 3.98 23.69
C ASP A 35 13.60 3.81 22.28
N ALA A 36 12.56 4.58 21.96
CA ALA A 36 11.91 4.52 20.67
C ALA A 36 11.59 5.90 20.09
N ILE A 37 11.46 5.97 18.77
CA ILE A 37 10.86 7.10 18.05
C ILE A 37 9.74 6.60 17.14
N ILE A 38 8.59 7.27 17.19
CA ILE A 38 7.41 7.01 16.37
C ILE A 38 7.13 8.25 15.51
N CYS A 39 7.18 8.07 14.20
CA CYS A 39 6.79 9.06 13.21
C CYS A 39 5.53 8.61 12.46
N ASP A 40 4.38 9.18 12.81
CA ASP A 40 3.11 8.89 12.15
C ASP A 40 2.60 10.08 11.31
N GLY A 41 1.43 9.93 10.71
CA GLY A 41 0.71 11.00 10.03
C GLY A 41 0.65 10.86 8.51
N SER A 42 0.53 11.98 7.80
CA SER A 42 0.13 12.04 6.40
C SER A 42 1.09 11.32 5.42
N VAL A 43 0.60 11.04 4.22
CA VAL A 43 1.43 10.59 3.10
C VAL A 43 2.32 11.74 2.61
N ARG A 44 3.46 11.40 1.99
CA ARG A 44 4.37 12.39 1.37
C ARG A 44 4.92 13.46 2.32
N ALA A 45 4.86 13.25 3.64
CA ALA A 45 5.40 14.18 4.63
C ALA A 45 6.94 14.16 4.76
N GLY A 46 7.64 13.26 4.06
CA GLY A 46 9.09 13.16 4.11
C GLY A 46 9.65 12.41 5.34
N LYS A 47 8.77 11.76 6.12
CA LYS A 47 9.09 10.94 7.30
C LYS A 47 10.04 9.77 7.00
N THR A 48 9.69 8.88 6.07
CA THR A 48 10.49 7.69 5.70
C THR A 48 11.94 8.01 5.34
N VAL A 49 12.15 9.08 4.55
CA VAL A 49 13.49 9.44 4.05
C VAL A 49 14.36 9.99 5.18
N ALA A 50 13.82 10.87 6.03
CA ALA A 50 14.55 11.43 7.16
C ALA A 50 14.88 10.33 8.19
N MET A 51 13.90 9.48 8.49
CA MET A 51 14.01 8.42 9.48
C MET A 51 15.01 7.33 9.08
N ALA A 52 14.94 6.83 7.84
CA ALA A 52 15.87 5.80 7.37
C ALA A 52 17.32 6.32 7.29
N LEU A 53 17.51 7.59 6.93
CA LEU A 53 18.83 8.22 6.96
C LEU A 53 19.35 8.36 8.40
N SER A 54 18.50 8.86 9.31
CA SER A 54 18.87 9.03 10.72
C SER A 54 19.21 7.70 11.38
N TYR A 55 18.44 6.64 11.10
CA TYR A 55 18.67 5.32 11.66
C TYR A 55 20.06 4.78 11.30
N VAL A 56 20.47 4.91 10.04
CA VAL A 56 21.83 4.51 9.62
C VAL A 56 22.89 5.39 10.26
N MET A 57 22.66 6.71 10.35
CA MET A 57 23.61 7.64 10.98
C MET A 57 23.83 7.29 12.45
N TRP A 58 22.74 7.13 13.21
CA TRP A 58 22.74 6.71 14.61
C TRP A 58 23.50 5.39 14.78
N ALA A 59 23.15 4.38 13.99
CA ALA A 59 23.78 3.07 14.07
C ALA A 59 25.30 3.15 13.83
N THR A 60 25.75 3.92 12.84
CA THR A 60 27.19 4.09 12.57
C THR A 60 27.94 4.99 13.56
N ASP A 61 27.23 5.76 14.37
CA ASP A 61 27.82 6.59 15.43
C ASP A 61 27.90 5.82 16.76
N THR A 62 26.98 4.88 16.99
CA THR A 62 26.81 4.19 18.26
C THR A 62 27.47 2.81 18.30
N PHE A 63 27.52 2.10 17.16
CA PHE A 63 27.92 0.70 17.11
C PHE A 63 28.97 0.41 16.03
N ASP A 64 29.75 -0.65 16.23
CA ASP A 64 30.64 -1.24 15.24
C ASP A 64 30.50 -2.77 15.25
N GLN A 65 30.53 -3.38 14.07
CA GLN A 65 30.33 -4.82 13.82
C GLN A 65 28.99 -5.39 14.33
N GLU A 66 27.96 -4.56 14.44
CA GLU A 66 26.65 -4.98 14.96
C GLU A 66 25.61 -5.27 13.87
N ASN A 67 24.62 -6.07 14.25
CA ASN A 67 23.47 -6.41 13.42
C ASN A 67 22.30 -5.46 13.72
N LEU A 68 21.67 -4.93 12.67
CA LEU A 68 20.52 -4.03 12.75
C LEU A 68 19.42 -4.52 11.82
N GLY A 69 18.16 -4.27 12.18
CA GLY A 69 17.03 -4.73 11.40
C GLY A 69 16.23 -3.61 10.74
N MET A 70 15.71 -3.91 9.55
CA MET A 70 14.86 -3.03 8.76
C MET A 70 13.68 -3.81 8.19
N ALA A 71 12.46 -3.47 8.56
CA ALA A 71 11.25 -4.16 8.09
C ALA A 71 10.34 -3.24 7.27
N GLY A 72 9.70 -3.84 6.27
CA GLY A 72 8.55 -3.28 5.57
C GLY A 72 7.47 -4.35 5.37
N LYS A 73 6.30 -3.97 4.83
CA LYS A 73 5.22 -4.92 4.51
C LYS A 73 5.72 -6.11 3.66
N THR A 74 6.58 -5.84 2.69
CA THR A 74 7.32 -6.85 1.93
C THR A 74 8.73 -6.34 1.64
N ILE A 75 9.71 -7.25 1.52
CA ILE A 75 11.10 -6.91 1.16
C ILE A 75 11.14 -6.10 -0.15
N GLY A 76 10.36 -6.51 -1.15
CA GLY A 76 10.28 -5.82 -2.44
C GLY A 76 9.75 -4.38 -2.34
N ALA A 77 8.72 -4.14 -1.52
CA ALA A 77 8.22 -2.79 -1.27
C ALA A 77 9.25 -1.94 -0.52
N PHE A 78 9.82 -2.48 0.56
CA PHE A 78 10.82 -1.79 1.38
C PHE A 78 12.05 -1.39 0.57
N ARG A 79 12.58 -2.29 -0.28
CA ARG A 79 13.74 -2.00 -1.11
C ARG A 79 13.48 -0.85 -2.10
N ARG A 80 12.27 -0.76 -2.65
CA ARG A 80 11.89 0.32 -3.58
C ARG A 80 11.70 1.64 -2.86
N ASN A 81 11.00 1.64 -1.73
CA ASN A 81 10.58 2.85 -1.04
C ASN A 81 11.66 3.44 -0.12
N VAL A 82 12.49 2.58 0.48
CA VAL A 82 13.46 2.95 1.51
C VAL A 82 14.91 2.74 1.04
N VAL A 83 15.30 1.50 0.73
CA VAL A 83 16.72 1.17 0.45
C VAL A 83 17.26 1.90 -0.77
N THR A 84 16.50 1.94 -1.86
CA THR A 84 16.95 2.58 -3.11
C THR A 84 17.27 4.07 -2.93
N PRO A 85 16.39 4.91 -2.37
CA PRO A 85 16.74 6.29 -2.07
C PRO A 85 17.84 6.40 -0.99
N LEU A 86 17.80 5.57 0.06
CA LEU A 86 18.79 5.57 1.14
C LEU A 86 20.22 5.38 0.62
N LYS A 87 20.46 4.38 -0.23
CA LYS A 87 21.79 4.14 -0.83
C LYS A 87 22.35 5.36 -1.56
N ARG A 88 21.49 6.14 -2.24
CA ARG A 88 21.92 7.37 -2.93
C ARG A 88 22.29 8.47 -1.93
N MET A 89 21.52 8.61 -0.86
CA MET A 89 21.77 9.60 0.19
C MET A 89 23.03 9.33 0.99
N LEU A 90 23.29 8.05 1.28
CA LEU A 90 24.46 7.58 2.01
C LEU A 90 25.75 7.77 1.19
N LYS A 91 25.75 7.37 -0.09
CA LYS A 91 26.90 7.59 -0.98
C LYS A 91 27.29 9.07 -1.09
N GLY A 92 26.29 9.96 -1.15
CA GLY A 92 26.53 11.41 -1.16
C GLY A 92 27.13 11.98 0.15
N ARG A 93 27.18 11.18 1.22
CA ARG A 93 27.73 11.55 2.55
C ARG A 93 28.98 10.74 2.93
N GLY A 94 29.63 10.10 1.96
CA GLY A 94 30.87 9.35 2.16
C GLY A 94 30.68 7.94 2.75
N TYR A 95 29.45 7.43 2.85
CA TYR A 95 29.21 6.04 3.27
C TYR A 95 29.49 5.07 2.11
N LYS A 96 30.11 3.94 2.43
CA LYS A 96 30.23 2.77 1.55
C LYS A 96 29.06 1.84 1.85
N VAL A 97 28.41 1.33 0.79
CA VAL A 97 27.26 0.42 0.93
C VAL A 97 27.40 -0.76 -0.02
N LYS A 98 27.47 -1.97 0.55
CA LYS A 98 27.40 -3.27 -0.16
C LYS A 98 25.99 -3.85 0.04
N ASP A 99 25.35 -4.29 -1.03
CA ASP A 99 23.98 -4.82 -1.02
C ASP A 99 24.03 -6.35 -1.23
N ASN A 100 23.98 -7.12 -0.14
CA ASN A 100 24.12 -8.58 -0.16
C ASN A 100 22.73 -9.23 -0.34
N ARG A 101 22.31 -9.38 -1.59
CA ARG A 101 20.95 -9.85 -1.95
C ARG A 101 20.79 -11.36 -1.99
N SER A 102 21.88 -12.07 -2.24
CA SER A 102 21.87 -13.50 -2.60
C SER A 102 21.95 -14.45 -1.41
N SER A 103 22.35 -13.98 -0.22
CA SER A 103 22.38 -14.79 1.00
C SER A 103 21.16 -14.49 1.88
N ASP A 104 21.18 -13.36 2.62
CA ASP A 104 20.27 -13.13 3.75
C ASP A 104 19.61 -11.73 3.70
N ASN A 105 19.56 -11.12 2.52
CA ASN A 105 18.93 -9.82 2.28
C ASN A 105 19.38 -8.68 3.22
N TYR A 106 20.68 -8.50 3.43
CA TYR A 106 21.21 -7.41 4.25
C TYR A 106 22.09 -6.41 3.48
N LEU A 107 22.32 -5.23 4.08
CA LEU A 107 23.26 -4.22 3.60
C LEU A 107 24.46 -4.16 4.55
N THR A 108 25.68 -4.21 4.02
CA THR A 108 26.87 -3.81 4.78
C THR A 108 27.07 -2.31 4.55
N ILE A 109 27.02 -1.51 5.62
CA ILE A 109 27.20 -0.06 5.54
C ILE A 109 28.38 0.33 6.40
N SER A 110 29.34 1.05 5.81
CA SER A 110 30.53 1.51 6.53
C SER A 110 30.88 2.96 6.28
N LYS A 111 31.48 3.59 7.29
CA LYS A 111 31.99 4.96 7.25
C LYS A 111 33.06 5.14 8.32
N ASN A 112 34.17 5.78 7.97
CA ASN A 112 35.27 6.13 8.90
C ASN A 112 35.78 4.93 9.72
N GLY A 113 35.93 3.75 9.11
CA GLY A 113 36.38 2.53 9.78
C GLY A 113 35.27 1.69 10.42
N ILE A 114 34.15 2.31 10.79
CA ILE A 114 33.00 1.63 11.41
C ILE A 114 32.15 0.90 10.36
N THR A 115 31.73 -0.32 10.65
CA THR A 115 30.92 -1.16 9.76
C THR A 115 29.82 -1.91 10.50
N ASN A 116 28.57 -1.78 10.04
CA ASN A 116 27.42 -2.53 10.59
C ASN A 116 26.62 -3.25 9.50
N TYR A 117 25.80 -4.22 9.90
CA TYR A 117 25.03 -5.11 9.03
C TYR A 117 23.52 -4.87 9.18
N PHE A 118 22.85 -4.43 8.12
CA PHE A 118 21.43 -4.03 8.15
C PHE A 118 20.56 -5.05 7.42
N TYR A 119 19.97 -6.00 8.16
CA TYR A 119 19.10 -7.06 7.65
C TYR A 119 17.72 -6.52 7.27
N ILE A 120 17.19 -6.98 6.13
CA ILE A 120 15.90 -6.53 5.60
C ILE A 120 14.86 -7.64 5.72
N PHE A 121 13.79 -7.37 6.46
CA PHE A 121 12.71 -8.30 6.74
C PHE A 121 11.40 -7.91 6.03
N GLY A 122 10.59 -8.91 5.68
CA GLY A 122 9.21 -8.73 5.26
C GLY A 122 8.24 -9.18 6.35
N GLY A 123 7.37 -8.29 6.84
CA GLY A 123 6.46 -8.62 7.95
C GLY A 123 5.40 -9.70 7.66
N LYS A 124 5.30 -10.20 6.42
CA LYS A 124 4.38 -11.26 6.00
C LYS A 124 5.08 -12.51 5.42
N ASP A 125 6.40 -12.57 5.51
CA ASP A 125 7.18 -13.65 4.91
C ASP A 125 7.62 -14.62 6.03
N GLU A 126 7.21 -15.88 5.95
CA GLU A 126 7.56 -16.93 6.93
C GLU A 126 9.08 -17.05 7.11
N ARG A 127 9.85 -16.95 6.01
CA ARG A 127 11.33 -16.97 6.09
C ARG A 127 11.90 -15.80 6.89
N SER A 128 11.21 -14.65 6.87
CA SER A 128 11.59 -13.51 7.71
C SER A 128 11.25 -13.73 9.18
N GLN A 129 10.25 -14.57 9.49
CA GLN A 129 9.94 -14.97 10.87
C GLN A 129 10.97 -15.97 11.40
N ASP A 130 11.41 -16.93 10.59
CA ASP A 130 12.46 -17.87 11.02
C ASP A 130 13.78 -17.12 11.29
N LEU A 131 14.16 -16.20 10.40
CA LEU A 131 15.38 -15.42 10.54
C LEU A 131 15.34 -14.49 11.77
N ILE A 132 14.19 -13.85 12.04
CA ILE A 132 14.09 -12.91 13.18
C ILE A 132 14.20 -13.66 14.52
N GLN A 133 13.73 -14.91 14.62
CA GLN A 133 13.78 -15.67 15.87
C GLN A 133 15.20 -15.98 16.36
N GLY A 134 16.18 -16.06 15.45
CA GLY A 134 17.56 -16.42 15.79
C GLY A 134 18.54 -15.25 15.94
N ILE A 135 18.20 -14.05 15.46
CA ILE A 135 19.17 -12.95 15.33
C ILE A 135 19.21 -12.03 16.56
N THR A 136 20.39 -11.56 16.97
CA THR A 136 20.54 -10.48 17.96
C THR A 136 20.67 -9.16 17.23
N LEU A 137 19.93 -8.12 17.66
CA LEU A 137 19.90 -6.81 17.00
C LEU A 137 20.29 -5.68 17.94
N ALA A 138 21.03 -4.70 17.42
CA ALA A 138 21.32 -3.43 18.06
C ALA A 138 20.28 -2.34 17.76
N GLY A 139 19.23 -2.67 17.02
CA GLY A 139 18.07 -1.80 16.83
C GLY A 139 17.22 -2.24 15.65
N MET A 140 16.01 -1.68 15.55
CA MET A 140 15.04 -2.08 14.54
C MET A 140 14.28 -0.89 13.96
N LEU A 141 14.19 -0.81 12.63
CA LEU A 141 13.40 0.16 11.88
C LEU A 141 12.21 -0.53 11.20
N PHE A 142 10.99 -0.06 11.47
CA PHE A 142 9.76 -0.52 10.85
C PHE A 142 9.16 0.58 9.96
N ASP A 143 9.11 0.35 8.65
CA ASP A 143 8.44 1.22 7.67
C ASP A 143 7.04 0.70 7.35
N GLU A 144 6.04 1.56 7.49
CA GLU A 144 4.61 1.22 7.39
C GLU A 144 4.19 0.17 8.44
N VAL A 145 4.62 0.35 9.70
CA VAL A 145 4.41 -0.63 10.79
C VAL A 145 2.94 -1.00 11.01
N ALA A 146 2.00 -0.06 10.79
CA ALA A 146 0.57 -0.33 10.88
C ALA A 146 0.02 -1.32 9.82
N LEU A 147 0.85 -1.76 8.86
CA LEU A 147 0.49 -2.80 7.88
C LEU A 147 1.14 -4.16 8.20
N MET A 148 1.90 -4.24 9.28
CA MET A 148 2.57 -5.46 9.74
C MET A 148 1.72 -6.16 10.81
N PRO A 149 1.79 -7.50 10.90
CA PRO A 149 1.24 -8.22 12.03
C PRO A 149 1.89 -7.78 13.34
N GLU A 150 1.09 -7.63 14.39
CA GLU A 150 1.58 -7.29 15.73
C GLU A 150 2.61 -8.31 16.23
N SER A 151 2.33 -9.60 16.05
CA SER A 151 3.21 -10.70 16.45
C SER A 151 4.62 -10.57 15.90
N PHE A 152 4.76 -10.18 14.62
CA PHE A 152 6.06 -9.95 13.99
C PHE A 152 6.79 -8.77 14.64
N VAL A 153 6.10 -7.67 14.92
CA VAL A 153 6.71 -6.48 15.54
C VAL A 153 7.17 -6.82 16.96
N ASN A 154 6.33 -7.48 17.76
CA ASN A 154 6.66 -7.90 19.12
C ASN A 154 7.90 -8.82 19.13
N GLN A 155 7.94 -9.84 18.26
CA GLN A 155 9.10 -10.71 18.11
C GLN A 155 10.36 -9.92 17.75
N ALA A 156 10.29 -9.05 16.74
CA ALA A 156 11.44 -8.26 16.30
C ALA A 156 11.93 -7.28 17.38
N THR A 157 11.04 -6.66 18.15
CA THR A 157 11.43 -5.78 19.27
C THR A 157 12.14 -6.57 20.38
N ALA A 158 11.73 -7.81 20.65
CA ALA A 158 12.37 -8.66 21.66
C ALA A 158 13.80 -9.09 21.28
N ARG A 159 14.19 -8.98 20.00
CA ARG A 159 15.56 -9.25 19.54
C ARG A 159 16.52 -8.08 19.71
N CYS A 160 16.00 -6.90 20.05
CA CYS A 160 16.81 -5.69 20.27
C CYS A 160 17.41 -5.70 21.68
N SER A 161 18.39 -6.58 21.92
CA SER A 161 18.97 -6.82 23.25
C SER A 161 20.34 -6.19 23.47
N VAL A 162 21.01 -5.69 22.41
CA VAL A 162 22.30 -5.01 22.56
C VAL A 162 22.10 -3.70 23.34
N ASN A 163 23.02 -3.42 24.27
CA ASN A 163 22.96 -2.21 25.08
C ASN A 163 22.99 -0.95 24.19
N GLY A 164 22.14 0.03 24.51
CA GLY A 164 21.98 1.24 23.71
C GLY A 164 21.12 1.08 22.45
N SER A 165 20.50 -0.10 22.23
CA SER A 165 19.60 -0.32 21.11
C SER A 165 18.37 0.60 21.15
N LYS A 166 17.85 0.93 19.96
CA LYS A 166 16.69 1.83 19.80
C LYS A 166 15.72 1.31 18.75
N LEU A 167 14.44 1.61 18.96
CA LEU A 167 13.33 1.22 18.08
C LEU A 167 12.81 2.40 17.27
N TRP A 168 12.54 2.16 15.99
CA TRP A 168 12.21 3.22 15.03
C TRP A 168 10.96 2.82 14.25
N PHE A 169 9.86 3.54 14.47
CA PHE A 169 8.57 3.25 13.84
C PHE A 169 8.11 4.37 12.90
N ASN A 170 7.77 4.03 11.66
CA ASN A 170 7.16 4.92 10.70
C ASN A 170 5.82 4.35 10.21
N CYS A 171 4.75 5.14 10.22
CA CYS A 171 3.47 4.67 9.67
C CYS A 171 2.57 5.79 9.13
N ASN A 172 1.52 5.37 8.45
CA ASN A 172 0.33 6.16 8.22
C ASN A 172 -0.77 5.66 9.17
N PRO A 173 -1.67 6.54 9.64
CA PRO A 173 -2.75 6.17 10.55
C PRO A 173 -3.70 5.11 9.99
N GLY A 174 -4.19 4.25 10.89
CA GLY A 174 -5.36 3.39 10.71
C GLY A 174 -6.55 3.86 11.54
N GLY A 175 -7.39 2.93 11.97
CA GLY A 175 -8.46 3.19 12.95
C GLY A 175 -7.92 3.40 14.37
N PRO A 176 -8.66 4.09 15.26
CA PRO A 176 -8.22 4.41 16.62
C PRO A 176 -8.00 3.16 17.49
N TYR A 177 -8.69 2.05 17.21
CA TYR A 177 -8.55 0.77 17.91
C TYR A 177 -7.45 -0.12 17.35
N HIS A 178 -6.69 0.34 16.35
CA HIS A 178 -5.59 -0.44 15.80
C HIS A 178 -4.52 -0.70 16.87
N TRP A 179 -3.99 -1.92 16.95
CA TRP A 179 -3.01 -2.34 17.97
C TRP A 179 -1.85 -1.34 18.15
N PHE A 180 -1.26 -0.85 17.05
CA PHE A 180 -0.15 0.11 17.13
C PHE A 180 -0.55 1.45 17.76
N LYS A 181 -1.81 1.87 17.61
CA LYS A 181 -2.32 3.06 18.29
C LYS A 181 -2.43 2.81 19.79
N LEU A 182 -3.10 1.74 20.18
CA LEU A 182 -3.37 1.39 21.57
C LEU A 182 -2.10 1.01 22.36
N ASP A 183 -1.19 0.24 21.77
CA ASP A 183 -0.05 -0.36 22.47
C ASP A 183 1.25 0.43 22.38
N TRP A 184 1.35 1.37 21.44
CA TRP A 184 2.53 2.22 21.26
C TRP A 184 2.22 3.71 21.40
N LEU A 185 1.30 4.25 20.59
CA LEU A 185 1.01 5.68 20.57
C LEU A 185 0.26 6.18 21.82
N ASP A 186 -0.61 5.36 22.41
CA ASP A 186 -1.32 5.70 23.64
C ASP A 186 -0.50 5.38 24.90
N LYS A 187 0.57 4.58 24.75
CA LYS A 187 1.47 4.15 25.83
C LYS A 187 2.89 4.74 25.71
N LEU A 188 3.04 5.93 25.12
CA LEU A 188 4.36 6.55 24.86
C LEU A 188 5.25 6.68 26.10
N LYS A 189 4.68 7.00 27.26
CA LYS A 189 5.44 7.12 28.52
C LYS A 189 5.94 5.75 28.99
N GLU A 190 5.07 4.74 28.98
CA GLU A 190 5.42 3.36 29.34
C GLU A 190 6.50 2.79 28.43
N LYS A 191 6.39 3.03 27.11
CA LYS A 191 7.38 2.60 26.11
C LYS A 191 8.61 3.51 26.02
N ASN A 192 8.71 4.53 26.88
CA ASN A 192 9.74 5.57 26.85
C ASN A 192 10.03 6.09 25.41
N ALA A 193 8.97 6.36 24.66
CA ALA A 193 9.02 6.67 23.24
C ALA A 193 8.85 8.17 22.95
N LEU A 194 9.57 8.67 21.95
CA LEU A 194 9.37 9.98 21.33
C LEU A 194 8.33 9.87 20.21
N HIS A 195 7.33 10.75 20.21
CA HIS A 195 6.36 10.84 19.11
C HIS A 195 6.52 12.14 18.34
N LEU A 196 6.60 12.03 17.01
CA LEU A 196 6.59 13.16 16.09
C LEU A 196 5.51 12.94 15.02
N HIS A 197 4.46 13.75 15.06
CA HIS A 197 3.39 13.70 14.08
C HIS A 197 3.75 14.49 12.80
N PHE A 198 3.59 13.92 11.61
CA PHE A 198 3.98 14.55 10.34
C PHE A 198 2.81 14.87 9.39
N THR A 199 2.83 16.07 8.82
CA THR A 199 1.90 16.51 7.76
C THR A 199 2.66 16.80 6.46
N MET A 200 1.97 16.93 5.32
CA MET A 200 2.60 17.35 4.05
C MET A 200 3.28 18.72 4.14
N ARG A 201 2.90 19.56 5.12
CA ARG A 201 3.54 20.86 5.37
C ARG A 201 4.99 20.71 5.83
N ASP A 202 5.29 19.62 6.53
CA ASP A 202 6.63 19.28 7.02
C ASP A 202 7.58 18.84 5.89
N ASN A 203 7.07 18.63 4.68
CA ASN A 203 7.89 18.35 3.50
C ASN A 203 8.11 19.62 2.65
N LEU A 204 9.27 20.26 2.84
CA LEU A 204 9.66 21.48 2.12
C LEU A 204 10.00 21.24 0.64
N SER A 205 10.06 19.98 0.19
CA SER A 205 10.24 19.66 -1.24
C SER A 205 8.94 19.73 -2.05
N LEU A 206 7.77 19.75 -1.40
CA LEU A 206 6.48 19.82 -2.07
C LEU A 206 6.03 21.26 -2.26
N SER A 207 5.79 21.65 -3.52
CA SER A 207 5.13 22.93 -3.82
C SER A 207 3.65 22.91 -3.43
N LYS A 208 3.07 24.10 -3.23
CA LYS A 208 1.63 24.27 -2.93
C LYS A 208 0.74 23.56 -3.95
N LYS A 209 1.02 23.71 -5.25
CA LYS A 209 0.30 23.04 -6.35
C LYS A 209 0.31 21.52 -6.22
N ILE A 210 1.45 20.94 -5.81
CA ILE A 210 1.56 19.49 -5.62
C ILE A 210 0.81 19.03 -4.37
N ARG A 211 0.83 19.79 -3.27
CA ARG A 211 0.07 19.49 -2.05
C ARG A 211 -1.44 19.48 -2.32
N GLN A 212 -1.96 20.52 -2.99
CA GLN A 212 -3.37 20.59 -3.41
C GLN A 212 -3.78 19.46 -4.35
N ARG A 213 -2.85 18.97 -5.17
CA ARG A 213 -3.11 17.78 -5.99
C ARG A 213 -3.21 16.50 -5.15
N PHE A 214 -2.43 16.39 -4.07
CA PHE A 214 -2.57 15.27 -3.13
C PHE A 214 -3.86 15.34 -2.33
N GLU A 215 -4.24 16.53 -1.85
CA GLU A 215 -5.51 16.76 -1.14
C GLU A 215 -6.72 16.29 -1.96
N ARG A 216 -6.78 16.66 -3.25
CA ARG A 216 -7.87 16.25 -4.16
C ARG A 216 -7.96 14.75 -4.48
N MET A 217 -6.96 13.94 -4.09
CA MET A 217 -7.02 12.49 -4.35
C MET A 217 -7.74 11.70 -3.26
N TYR A 218 -8.13 12.35 -2.17
CA TYR A 218 -8.72 11.69 -1.01
C TYR A 218 -9.92 12.50 -0.51
N SER A 219 -10.95 11.78 -0.08
CA SER A 219 -12.16 12.30 0.58
C SER A 219 -12.42 11.50 1.87
N GLY A 220 -13.40 11.93 2.66
CA GLY A 220 -13.92 11.17 3.79
C GLY A 220 -12.85 10.70 4.79
N VAL A 221 -12.97 9.44 5.23
CA VAL A 221 -12.04 8.80 6.17
C VAL A 221 -10.60 8.77 5.64
N PHE A 222 -10.40 8.55 4.34
CA PHE A 222 -9.07 8.49 3.75
C PHE A 222 -8.39 9.86 3.69
N TYR A 223 -9.15 10.95 3.57
CA TYR A 223 -8.61 12.30 3.71
C TYR A 223 -8.13 12.54 5.14
N LYS A 224 -8.96 12.23 6.13
CA LYS A 224 -8.60 12.35 7.56
C LYS A 224 -7.32 11.55 7.88
N ARG A 225 -7.21 10.30 7.41
CA ARG A 225 -6.03 9.44 7.65
C ARG A 225 -4.79 9.87 6.86
N PHE A 226 -4.89 10.05 5.54
CA PHE A 226 -3.71 10.23 4.67
C PHE A 226 -3.28 11.68 4.46
N ILE A 227 -4.17 12.66 4.63
CA ILE A 227 -3.86 14.08 4.47
C ILE A 227 -3.69 14.75 5.82
N LEU A 228 -4.68 14.61 6.70
CA LEU A 228 -4.63 15.22 8.04
C LEU A 228 -3.76 14.40 9.01
N GLY A 229 -3.58 13.10 8.76
CA GLY A 229 -2.77 12.25 9.63
C GLY A 229 -3.51 11.76 10.88
N LEU A 230 -4.83 11.70 10.86
CA LEU A 230 -5.64 11.36 12.04
C LEU A 230 -5.94 9.86 12.10
N TRP A 231 -5.89 9.30 13.31
CA TRP A 231 -6.39 7.96 13.62
C TRP A 231 -7.89 8.04 13.89
N VAL A 232 -8.70 7.81 12.85
CA VAL A 232 -10.16 7.96 12.90
C VAL A 232 -10.85 6.68 12.45
N LEU A 233 -12.03 6.41 13.03
CA LEU A 233 -12.84 5.26 12.65
C LEU A 233 -13.31 5.41 11.21
N ALA A 234 -13.41 4.28 10.50
CA ALA A 234 -14.10 4.23 9.23
C ALA A 234 -15.52 3.78 9.52
N GLU A 235 -16.48 4.70 9.35
CA GLU A 235 -17.91 4.48 9.65
C GLU A 235 -18.76 4.74 8.41
N GLY A 236 -19.87 4.03 8.31
CA GLY A 236 -20.84 4.21 7.24
C GLY A 236 -20.33 3.77 5.87
N ILE A 237 -20.79 4.50 4.84
CA ILE A 237 -20.55 4.20 3.43
C ILE A 237 -19.06 4.31 3.08
N ILE A 238 -18.53 3.29 2.41
CA ILE A 238 -17.11 3.20 2.04
C ILE A 238 -16.76 4.21 0.93
N TYR A 239 -17.60 4.29 -0.08
CA TYR A 239 -17.43 5.17 -1.22
C TYR A 239 -18.33 6.41 -1.10
N ASP A 240 -18.19 7.15 0.00
CA ASP A 240 -18.94 8.39 0.28
C ASP A 240 -18.77 9.50 -0.77
N MET A 241 -17.79 9.37 -1.66
CA MET A 241 -17.51 10.27 -2.78
C MET A 241 -18.23 9.88 -4.07
N PHE A 242 -18.85 8.71 -4.13
CA PHE A 242 -19.62 8.31 -5.29
C PHE A 242 -20.91 9.15 -5.35
N SER A 243 -21.23 9.64 -6.54
CA SER A 243 -22.46 10.37 -6.83
C SER A 243 -22.89 10.08 -8.25
N ASP A 244 -24.21 9.97 -8.45
CA ASP A 244 -24.77 9.73 -9.78
C ASP A 244 -24.49 10.91 -10.71
N GLU A 245 -24.47 12.15 -10.20
CA GLU A 245 -24.22 13.34 -11.03
C GLU A 245 -22.80 13.38 -11.62
N GLU A 246 -21.79 12.93 -10.87
CA GLU A 246 -20.39 13.03 -11.32
C GLU A 246 -19.89 11.74 -12.01
N HIS A 247 -20.42 10.58 -11.61
CA HIS A 247 -19.84 9.29 -11.95
C HIS A 247 -20.71 8.44 -12.88
N VAL A 248 -22.00 8.73 -13.02
CA VAL A 248 -22.92 7.99 -13.88
C VAL A 248 -23.19 8.74 -15.17
N ILE A 249 -22.81 8.14 -16.29
CA ILE A 249 -22.85 8.77 -17.62
C ILE A 249 -23.38 7.79 -18.66
N ASP A 250 -23.73 8.30 -19.84
CA ASP A 250 -23.82 7.47 -21.04
C ASP A 250 -22.39 7.25 -21.54
N CYS A 251 -21.88 6.02 -21.39
CA CYS A 251 -20.49 5.75 -21.72
C CYS A 251 -20.25 5.85 -23.24
N PRO A 252 -19.08 6.33 -23.69
CA PRO A 252 -18.73 6.29 -25.11
C PRO A 252 -18.80 4.86 -25.66
N GLU A 253 -19.35 4.70 -26.87
CA GLU A 253 -19.49 3.37 -27.51
C GLU A 253 -18.13 2.70 -27.76
N GLU A 254 -17.14 3.50 -28.16
CA GLU A 254 -15.80 3.02 -28.50
C GLU A 254 -14.74 3.34 -27.45
N HIS A 255 -13.86 2.36 -27.21
CA HIS A 255 -12.74 2.46 -26.29
C HIS A 255 -11.46 1.87 -26.87
N ARG A 256 -10.31 2.38 -26.43
CA ARG A 256 -9.00 1.95 -26.95
C ARG A 256 -8.61 0.54 -26.51
N GLU A 257 -9.07 0.13 -25.33
CA GLU A 257 -8.79 -1.19 -24.76
C GLU A 257 -9.99 -1.60 -23.92
N TYR A 258 -10.37 -2.87 -24.06
CA TYR A 258 -11.37 -3.51 -23.23
C TYR A 258 -10.71 -4.49 -22.27
N GLY A 259 -11.31 -4.67 -21.09
CA GLY A 259 -10.95 -5.73 -20.17
C GLY A 259 -12.14 -6.11 -19.31
N VAL A 260 -12.05 -7.27 -18.66
CA VAL A 260 -13.11 -7.78 -17.81
C VAL A 260 -12.58 -8.10 -16.42
N ALA A 261 -13.41 -7.93 -15.41
CA ALA A 261 -13.22 -8.55 -14.12
C ALA A 261 -14.48 -9.31 -13.71
N ILE A 262 -14.27 -10.37 -12.95
CA ILE A 262 -15.30 -11.30 -12.49
C ILE A 262 -15.14 -11.49 -10.99
N ASP A 263 -16.24 -11.34 -10.25
CA ASP A 263 -16.35 -11.89 -8.89
C ASP A 263 -17.12 -13.21 -9.00
N TYR A 264 -16.42 -14.30 -8.67
CA TYR A 264 -16.87 -15.66 -8.93
C TYR A 264 -17.55 -16.26 -7.71
N ALA A 265 -18.83 -16.61 -7.85
CA ALA A 265 -19.53 -17.45 -6.90
C ALA A 265 -20.67 -18.21 -7.58
N THR A 266 -20.78 -19.50 -7.28
CA THR A 266 -21.87 -20.37 -7.78
C THR A 266 -23.08 -20.40 -6.84
N ALA A 267 -22.85 -20.27 -5.53
CA ALA A 267 -23.87 -20.37 -4.50
C ALA A 267 -24.50 -19.01 -4.09
N THR A 268 -23.93 -17.90 -4.53
CA THR A 268 -24.41 -16.54 -4.22
C THR A 268 -24.62 -15.73 -5.49
N VAL A 269 -23.79 -14.72 -5.74
CA VAL A 269 -23.90 -13.81 -6.87
C VAL A 269 -22.68 -13.98 -7.75
N MET A 270 -22.91 -14.27 -9.03
CA MET A 270 -21.90 -14.19 -10.07
C MET A 270 -22.00 -12.81 -10.74
N THR A 271 -20.87 -12.11 -10.90
CA THR A 271 -20.88 -10.85 -11.64
C THR A 271 -19.71 -10.69 -12.61
N PHE A 272 -20.03 -10.21 -13.82
CA PHE A 272 -19.07 -9.78 -14.83
C PHE A 272 -19.17 -8.27 -15.05
N GLY A 273 -18.04 -7.64 -15.31
CA GLY A 273 -17.98 -6.21 -15.60
C GLY A 273 -17.10 -6.02 -16.80
N LEU A 274 -17.66 -5.47 -17.87
CA LEU A 274 -16.89 -5.08 -19.05
C LEU A 274 -16.45 -3.64 -18.87
N TYR A 275 -15.15 -3.41 -19.01
CA TYR A 275 -14.56 -2.11 -18.80
C TYR A 275 -13.90 -1.58 -20.06
N GLY A 276 -14.30 -0.38 -20.46
CA GLY A 276 -13.64 0.46 -21.43
C GLY A 276 -12.50 1.26 -20.82
N ILE A 277 -11.37 1.34 -21.52
CA ILE A 277 -10.24 2.18 -21.12
C ILE A 277 -9.90 3.17 -22.25
N THR A 278 -10.05 4.45 -21.95
CA THR A 278 -9.63 5.54 -22.84
C THR A 278 -8.73 6.52 -22.08
N GLY A 279 -7.45 6.56 -22.49
CA GLY A 279 -6.44 7.37 -21.81
C GLY A 279 -6.20 6.90 -20.36
N ASN A 280 -6.52 7.74 -19.38
CA ASN A 280 -6.41 7.44 -17.96
C ASN A 280 -7.77 7.18 -17.28
N LYS A 281 -8.87 7.19 -18.05
CA LYS A 281 -10.23 6.95 -17.60
C LYS A 281 -10.62 5.48 -17.82
N VAL A 282 -11.49 4.99 -16.95
CA VAL A 282 -12.07 3.66 -16.95
C VAL A 282 -13.58 3.83 -16.92
N TYR A 283 -14.27 3.07 -17.76
CA TYR A 283 -15.71 3.10 -17.93
C TYR A 283 -16.23 1.69 -17.70
N LEU A 284 -17.09 1.46 -16.70
CA LEU A 284 -17.85 0.22 -16.61
C LEU A 284 -19.02 0.35 -17.59
N ILE A 285 -18.93 -0.34 -18.73
CA ILE A 285 -19.85 -0.15 -19.85
C ILE A 285 -21.01 -1.14 -19.89
N LYS A 286 -20.80 -2.31 -19.30
CA LYS A 286 -21.79 -3.38 -19.24
C LYS A 286 -21.54 -4.20 -18.00
N GLU A 287 -22.60 -4.64 -17.36
CA GLU A 287 -22.53 -5.58 -16.25
C GLU A 287 -23.43 -6.79 -16.47
N TYR A 288 -22.98 -7.92 -15.93
CA TYR A 288 -23.77 -9.11 -15.73
C TYR A 288 -23.88 -9.31 -14.21
N TYR A 289 -25.08 -9.60 -13.73
CA TYR A 289 -25.35 -9.80 -12.32
C TYR A 289 -26.37 -10.94 -12.16
N TYR A 290 -25.90 -12.11 -11.73
CA TYR A 290 -26.75 -13.28 -11.53
C TYR A 290 -26.77 -13.67 -10.07
N ASP A 291 -27.94 -13.56 -9.45
CA ASP A 291 -28.17 -13.92 -8.05
C ASP A 291 -28.87 -15.29 -7.99
N ALA A 292 -28.12 -16.32 -7.61
CA ALA A 292 -28.61 -17.69 -7.54
C ALA A 292 -29.75 -17.85 -6.52
N LYS A 293 -29.77 -17.01 -5.47
CA LYS A 293 -30.83 -17.05 -4.45
C LYS A 293 -32.11 -16.41 -4.96
N LYS A 294 -32.03 -15.26 -5.62
CA LYS A 294 -33.20 -14.60 -6.22
C LYS A 294 -33.81 -15.40 -7.36
N THR A 295 -32.97 -16.07 -8.15
CA THR A 295 -33.42 -16.90 -9.28
C THR A 295 -33.84 -18.31 -8.86
N GLY A 296 -33.51 -18.74 -7.63
CA GLY A 296 -33.79 -20.08 -7.14
C GLY A 296 -33.02 -21.20 -7.83
N ARG A 297 -31.99 -20.88 -8.62
CA ARG A 297 -31.22 -21.82 -9.42
C ARG A 297 -29.74 -21.48 -9.41
N GLN A 298 -28.91 -22.49 -9.15
CA GLN A 298 -27.47 -22.41 -9.37
C GLN A 298 -27.12 -22.73 -10.83
N LYS A 299 -26.09 -22.07 -11.35
CA LYS A 299 -25.49 -22.37 -12.65
C LYS A 299 -24.13 -23.02 -12.45
N THR A 300 -23.76 -23.90 -13.36
CA THR A 300 -22.45 -24.54 -13.46
C THR A 300 -21.41 -23.62 -14.10
N ASP A 301 -20.13 -23.95 -13.96
CA ASP A 301 -19.04 -23.24 -14.63
C ASP A 301 -19.23 -23.19 -16.15
N GLY A 302 -19.74 -24.27 -16.75
CA GLY A 302 -20.01 -24.33 -18.19
C GLY A 302 -21.14 -23.41 -18.64
N GLU A 303 -22.23 -23.32 -17.87
CA GLU A 303 -23.32 -22.37 -18.12
C GLU A 303 -22.86 -20.92 -17.97
N PHE A 304 -22.09 -20.63 -16.92
CA PHE A 304 -21.52 -19.29 -16.75
C PHE A 304 -20.51 -18.93 -17.83
N ALA A 305 -19.75 -19.89 -18.35
CA ALA A 305 -18.83 -19.66 -19.47
C ALA A 305 -19.61 -19.35 -20.76
N GLN A 306 -20.77 -19.98 -20.97
CA GLN A 306 -21.66 -19.66 -22.08
C GLN A 306 -22.26 -18.26 -21.93
N ASP A 307 -22.80 -17.92 -20.76
CA ASP A 307 -23.28 -16.57 -20.45
C ASP A 307 -22.17 -15.51 -20.66
N PHE A 308 -20.93 -15.85 -20.31
CA PHE A 308 -19.78 -14.96 -20.47
C PHE A 308 -19.46 -14.68 -21.96
N ILE A 309 -19.57 -15.69 -22.82
CA ILE A 309 -19.40 -15.54 -24.28
C ILE A 309 -20.49 -14.63 -24.84
N GLU A 310 -21.75 -14.88 -24.48
CA GLU A 310 -22.89 -14.04 -24.89
C GLU A 310 -22.78 -12.61 -24.37
N PHE A 311 -22.31 -12.45 -23.13
CA PHE A 311 -22.08 -11.16 -22.52
C PHE A 311 -21.05 -10.33 -23.29
N LEU A 312 -19.97 -10.95 -23.78
CA LEU A 312 -18.93 -10.29 -24.57
C LEU A 312 -19.36 -9.96 -26.00
N GLY A 313 -20.16 -10.82 -26.63
CA GLY A 313 -20.44 -10.71 -28.07
C GLY A 313 -19.13 -10.68 -28.87
N ASP A 314 -18.98 -9.69 -29.75
CA ASP A 314 -17.78 -9.54 -30.60
C ASP A 314 -16.58 -8.87 -29.89
N ILE A 315 -16.74 -8.46 -28.63
CA ILE A 315 -15.69 -7.73 -27.90
C ILE A 315 -14.62 -8.69 -27.41
N VAL A 316 -13.38 -8.45 -27.83
CA VAL A 316 -12.20 -9.22 -27.37
C VAL A 316 -11.48 -8.48 -26.24
N PRO A 317 -11.65 -8.88 -24.97
CA PRO A 317 -10.98 -8.22 -23.86
C PRO A 317 -9.49 -8.55 -23.83
N ARG A 318 -8.65 -7.55 -23.53
CA ARG A 318 -7.20 -7.73 -23.42
C ARG A 318 -6.80 -8.58 -22.22
N ASN A 319 -7.52 -8.44 -21.11
CA ASN A 319 -7.29 -9.21 -19.88
C ASN A 319 -8.63 -9.51 -19.23
N ILE A 320 -8.72 -10.67 -18.59
CA ILE A 320 -9.85 -11.09 -17.77
C ILE A 320 -9.30 -11.38 -16.37
N TYR A 321 -9.77 -10.65 -15.37
CA TYR A 321 -9.29 -10.77 -13.99
C TYR A 321 -10.30 -11.52 -13.12
N LEU A 322 -9.83 -12.55 -12.42
CA LEU A 322 -10.60 -13.33 -11.45
C LEU A 322 -9.83 -13.44 -10.14
N ASP A 323 -10.54 -13.62 -9.03
CA ASP A 323 -9.89 -13.94 -7.76
C ASP A 323 -9.01 -15.21 -7.90
N PRO A 324 -7.81 -15.24 -7.28
CA PRO A 324 -6.94 -16.42 -7.31
C PRO A 324 -7.62 -17.73 -6.91
N SER A 325 -8.62 -17.67 -6.03
CA SER A 325 -9.37 -18.84 -5.54
C SER A 325 -10.34 -19.45 -6.56
N ALA A 326 -10.71 -18.74 -7.63
CA ALA A 326 -11.63 -19.21 -8.67
C ALA A 326 -10.95 -20.14 -9.69
N SER A 327 -10.24 -21.17 -9.22
CA SER A 327 -9.41 -22.06 -10.06
C SER A 327 -10.20 -22.85 -11.10
N SER A 328 -11.40 -23.34 -10.74
CA SER A 328 -12.27 -24.10 -11.65
C SER A 328 -12.72 -23.24 -12.84
N PHE A 329 -13.31 -22.08 -12.56
CA PHE A 329 -13.82 -21.20 -13.60
C PHE A 329 -12.70 -20.57 -14.45
N LYS A 330 -11.54 -20.27 -13.85
CA LYS A 330 -10.34 -19.89 -14.61
C LYS A 330 -9.91 -20.95 -15.62
N THR A 331 -10.07 -22.23 -15.29
CA THR A 331 -9.72 -23.35 -16.17
C THR A 331 -10.77 -23.49 -17.28
N GLU A 332 -12.06 -23.40 -16.93
CA GLU A 332 -13.15 -23.46 -17.90
C GLU A 332 -13.04 -22.36 -18.97
N LEU A 333 -12.81 -21.11 -18.56
CA LEU A 333 -12.62 -20.00 -19.51
C LEU A 333 -11.41 -20.24 -20.44
N LYS A 334 -10.31 -20.80 -19.93
CA LYS A 334 -9.15 -21.13 -20.77
C LYS A 334 -9.47 -22.25 -21.77
N ASN A 335 -10.22 -23.26 -21.36
CA ASN A 335 -10.68 -24.33 -22.25
C ASN A 335 -11.59 -23.80 -23.37
N LYS A 336 -12.36 -22.73 -23.09
CA LYS A 336 -13.16 -21.99 -24.07
C LYS A 336 -12.36 -20.98 -24.90
N GLY A 337 -11.02 -20.96 -24.78
CA GLY A 337 -10.12 -20.15 -25.61
C GLY A 337 -9.66 -18.82 -24.99
N PHE A 338 -10.11 -18.46 -23.77
CA PHE A 338 -9.73 -17.22 -23.11
C PHE A 338 -8.37 -17.31 -22.40
N ASN A 339 -7.29 -17.40 -23.17
CA ASN A 339 -5.91 -17.52 -22.69
C ASN A 339 -5.39 -16.28 -21.92
N GLN A 340 -6.11 -15.16 -22.00
CA GLN A 340 -5.82 -13.90 -21.32
C GLN A 340 -6.37 -13.80 -19.88
N VAL A 341 -6.88 -14.90 -19.32
CA VAL A 341 -7.28 -14.99 -17.90
C VAL A 341 -6.07 -14.83 -16.96
N ARG A 342 -6.20 -13.98 -15.94
CA ARG A 342 -5.14 -13.63 -14.98
C ARG A 342 -5.71 -13.52 -13.57
N ASP A 343 -4.84 -13.81 -12.59
CA ASP A 343 -5.17 -13.59 -11.18
C ASP A 343 -5.28 -12.09 -10.88
N ALA A 344 -6.37 -11.74 -10.20
CA ALA A 344 -6.58 -10.44 -9.62
C ALA A 344 -5.67 -10.23 -8.39
N ASP A 345 -5.20 -9.00 -8.20
CA ASP A 345 -4.66 -8.59 -6.92
C ASP A 345 -5.83 -8.27 -5.99
N ASN A 346 -6.12 -9.16 -5.05
CA ASN A 346 -7.31 -9.10 -4.20
C ASN A 346 -7.09 -8.34 -2.88
N ASN A 347 -6.05 -7.50 -2.77
CA ASN A 347 -5.83 -6.70 -1.56
C ASN A 347 -6.97 -5.69 -1.32
N VAL A 348 -7.87 -6.01 -0.39
CA VAL A 348 -9.11 -5.28 -0.11
C VAL A 348 -8.87 -3.80 0.16
N ILE A 349 -8.13 -3.47 1.21
CA ILE A 349 -7.95 -2.06 1.65
C ILE A 349 -7.21 -1.21 0.63
N ASN A 350 -6.14 -1.71 0.00
CA ASN A 350 -5.44 -0.95 -1.04
C ASN A 350 -6.28 -0.82 -2.32
N GLY A 351 -7.09 -1.83 -2.62
CA GLY A 351 -8.04 -1.82 -3.71
C GLY A 351 -9.10 -0.74 -3.52
N ILE A 352 -9.80 -0.73 -2.38
CA ILE A 352 -10.81 0.28 -2.00
C ILE A 352 -10.21 1.68 -2.12
N ARG A 353 -9.01 1.91 -1.55
CA ARG A 353 -8.32 3.21 -1.64
C ARG A 353 -8.04 3.64 -3.09
N LEU A 354 -7.74 2.71 -3.99
CA LEU A 354 -7.48 3.04 -5.39
C LEU A 354 -8.77 3.35 -6.16
N VAL A 355 -9.85 2.60 -5.91
CA VAL A 355 -11.19 2.88 -6.47
C VAL A 355 -11.67 4.25 -6.02
N ALA A 356 -11.64 4.54 -4.71
CA ALA A 356 -11.98 5.84 -4.14
C ALA A 356 -11.17 6.99 -4.78
N LYS A 357 -9.89 6.77 -5.05
CA LYS A 357 -9.05 7.74 -5.76
C LYS A 357 -9.46 7.91 -7.23
N PHE A 358 -9.90 6.86 -7.90
CA PHE A 358 -10.36 6.95 -9.29
C PHE A 358 -11.67 7.73 -9.39
N LEU A 359 -12.59 7.54 -8.46
CA LEU A 359 -13.82 8.34 -8.32
C LEU A 359 -13.47 9.82 -8.10
N ASN A 360 -12.79 10.15 -7.00
CA ASN A 360 -12.38 11.52 -6.64
C ASN A 360 -11.60 12.29 -7.74
N THR A 361 -10.98 11.59 -8.69
CA THR A 361 -10.20 12.25 -9.75
C THR A 361 -10.88 12.23 -11.12
N GLY A 362 -12.16 11.82 -11.20
CA GLY A 362 -12.92 11.75 -12.44
C GLY A 362 -12.32 10.76 -13.42
N ARG A 363 -11.94 9.57 -12.93
CA ARG A 363 -11.25 8.52 -13.70
C ARG A 363 -11.97 7.18 -13.74
N PHE A 364 -13.00 7.00 -12.94
CA PHE A 364 -13.88 5.84 -13.03
C PHE A 364 -15.30 6.33 -13.20
N PHE A 365 -15.93 5.88 -14.28
CA PHE A 365 -17.29 6.20 -14.66
C PHE A 365 -18.07 4.91 -14.85
N ILE A 366 -19.38 4.98 -14.65
CA ILE A 366 -20.30 3.86 -14.71
C ILE A 366 -21.38 4.21 -15.72
N ASP A 367 -21.64 3.29 -16.65
CA ASP A 367 -22.75 3.45 -17.57
C ASP A 367 -24.09 3.43 -16.82
N ARG A 368 -25.06 4.23 -17.29
CA ARG A 368 -26.37 4.33 -16.63
C ARG A 368 -27.09 2.99 -16.52
N SER A 369 -26.84 2.07 -17.47
CA SER A 369 -27.40 0.73 -17.49
C SER A 369 -26.91 -0.18 -16.37
N CYS A 370 -25.78 0.14 -15.73
CA CYS A 370 -25.17 -0.68 -14.68
C CYS A 370 -25.82 -0.43 -13.31
N MET A 371 -27.10 -0.81 -13.19
CA MET A 371 -27.95 -0.55 -12.04
C MET A 371 -27.53 -1.27 -10.76
N ASP A 372 -27.04 -2.51 -10.83
CA ASP A 372 -26.70 -3.30 -9.66
C ASP A 372 -25.39 -2.82 -9.03
N THR A 373 -24.41 -2.44 -9.85
CA THR A 373 -23.22 -1.74 -9.36
C THR A 373 -23.60 -0.44 -8.62
N ARG A 374 -24.53 0.35 -9.15
CA ARG A 374 -24.99 1.61 -8.52
C ARG A 374 -25.66 1.36 -7.18
N LYS A 375 -26.52 0.34 -7.07
CA LYS A 375 -27.16 -0.05 -5.80
C LYS A 375 -26.12 -0.44 -4.76
N GLU A 376 -25.12 -1.23 -5.13
CA GLU A 376 -24.06 -1.64 -4.21
C GLU A 376 -23.22 -0.46 -3.71
N PHE A 377 -22.91 0.53 -4.56
CA PHE A 377 -22.21 1.75 -4.12
C PHE A 377 -22.95 2.45 -2.97
N ALA A 378 -24.28 2.45 -3.00
CA ALA A 378 -25.12 3.07 -1.97
C ALA A 378 -25.27 2.24 -0.68
N SER A 379 -24.89 0.96 -0.67
CA SER A 379 -25.03 0.07 0.49
C SER A 379 -23.71 -0.50 1.02
N TYR A 380 -22.59 -0.26 0.33
CA TYR A 380 -21.30 -0.82 0.72
C TYR A 380 -20.69 -0.06 1.91
N VAL A 381 -20.71 -0.71 3.08
CA VAL A 381 -20.36 -0.11 4.38
C VAL A 381 -19.18 -0.79 5.07
N TRP A 382 -18.52 -0.05 5.96
CA TRP A 382 -17.50 -0.60 6.86
C TRP A 382 -18.10 -1.52 7.93
N ASP A 383 -17.38 -2.58 8.30
CA ASP A 383 -17.76 -3.51 9.38
C ASP A 383 -17.37 -2.93 10.75
N GLU A 384 -18.35 -2.36 11.47
CA GLU A 384 -18.16 -1.77 12.79
C GLU A 384 -17.54 -2.75 13.81
N LYS A 385 -17.97 -4.02 13.80
CA LYS A 385 -17.44 -5.05 14.72
C LYS A 385 -15.98 -5.39 14.45
N ALA A 386 -15.54 -5.25 13.20
CA ALA A 386 -14.14 -5.40 12.84
C ALA A 386 -13.31 -4.19 13.28
N GLN A 387 -13.88 -2.99 13.11
CA GLN A 387 -13.23 -1.73 13.48
C GLN A 387 -12.96 -1.66 14.98
N GLU A 388 -13.89 -2.15 15.82
CA GLU A 388 -13.70 -2.30 17.27
C GLU A 388 -12.50 -3.18 17.62
N LYS A 389 -12.17 -4.16 16.76
CA LYS A 389 -11.00 -5.03 16.88
C LYS A 389 -9.75 -4.45 16.21
N GLY A 390 -9.81 -3.20 15.73
CA GLY A 390 -8.71 -2.53 15.04
C GLY A 390 -8.50 -2.97 13.58
N GLU A 391 -9.46 -3.69 12.99
CA GLU A 391 -9.41 -4.15 11.61
C GLU A 391 -10.27 -3.28 10.69
N ASP A 392 -9.66 -2.72 9.65
CA ASP A 392 -10.42 -2.13 8.54
C ASP A 392 -10.86 -3.24 7.57
N LYS A 393 -12.17 -3.52 7.50
CA LYS A 393 -12.77 -4.37 6.46
C LYS A 393 -14.23 -3.99 6.16
N PRO A 394 -14.72 -4.22 4.93
CA PRO A 394 -16.13 -4.04 4.58
C PRO A 394 -17.01 -5.13 5.19
N VAL A 395 -18.30 -4.85 5.35
CA VAL A 395 -19.31 -5.89 5.57
C VAL A 395 -19.44 -6.72 4.30
N LYS A 396 -19.39 -8.05 4.42
CA LYS A 396 -19.58 -9.00 3.30
C LYS A 396 -21.05 -9.16 2.93
N GLN A 397 -21.67 -8.07 2.50
CA GLN A 397 -23.06 -8.03 2.07
C GLN A 397 -23.19 -7.04 0.91
N SER A 398 -23.74 -7.51 -0.22
CA SER A 398 -23.91 -6.70 -1.43
C SER A 398 -22.60 -6.03 -1.86
N ASP A 399 -21.51 -6.81 -1.91
CA ASP A 399 -20.16 -6.37 -2.21
C ASP A 399 -19.59 -6.96 -3.51
N HIS A 400 -20.40 -7.67 -4.29
CA HIS A 400 -19.97 -8.46 -5.44
C HIS A 400 -19.48 -7.56 -6.58
N ALA A 401 -20.28 -6.57 -6.97
CA ALA A 401 -19.86 -5.58 -7.95
C ALA A 401 -18.73 -4.69 -7.43
N MET A 402 -18.71 -4.38 -6.13
CA MET A 402 -17.61 -3.63 -5.50
C MET A 402 -16.27 -4.38 -5.58
N ASP A 403 -16.29 -5.68 -5.30
CA ASP A 403 -15.12 -6.55 -5.36
C ASP A 403 -14.64 -6.75 -6.80
N ARG A 404 -15.57 -6.97 -7.72
CA ARG A 404 -15.28 -7.02 -9.16
C ARG A 404 -14.63 -5.72 -9.67
N ASN A 405 -15.19 -4.55 -9.33
CA ASN A 405 -14.64 -3.24 -9.70
C ASN A 405 -13.23 -3.06 -9.11
N ARG A 406 -13.05 -3.47 -7.85
CA ARG A 406 -11.78 -3.45 -7.14
C ARG A 406 -10.73 -4.33 -7.82
N TYR A 407 -11.07 -5.56 -8.21
CA TYR A 407 -10.18 -6.46 -8.93
C TYR A 407 -9.69 -5.85 -10.23
N PHE A 408 -10.60 -5.26 -11.02
CA PHE A 408 -10.23 -4.60 -12.28
C PHE A 408 -9.25 -3.45 -12.05
N ILE A 409 -9.67 -2.46 -11.25
CA ILE A 409 -8.94 -1.21 -11.07
C ILE A 409 -7.59 -1.48 -10.38
N TYR A 410 -7.57 -2.29 -9.34
CA TYR A 410 -6.36 -2.53 -8.56
C TYR A 410 -5.34 -3.38 -9.31
N THR A 411 -5.76 -4.45 -9.99
CA THR A 411 -4.84 -5.28 -10.77
C THR A 411 -4.24 -4.50 -11.94
N ARG A 412 -5.09 -3.78 -12.69
CA ARG A 412 -4.68 -3.10 -13.93
C ARG A 412 -3.89 -1.82 -13.68
N PHE A 413 -4.17 -1.09 -12.59
CA PHE A 413 -3.60 0.24 -12.35
C PHE A 413 -2.80 0.36 -11.04
N GLY A 414 -2.95 -0.56 -10.09
CA GLY A 414 -2.21 -0.54 -8.82
C GLY A 414 -0.70 -0.74 -9.01
N LYS A 415 -0.30 -1.64 -9.90
CA LYS A 415 1.12 -1.95 -10.17
C LYS A 415 1.80 -0.97 -11.16
N ARG A 416 1.02 -0.25 -12.00
CA ARG A 416 1.56 0.62 -13.06
C ARG A 416 2.11 1.97 -12.57
N GLN A 417 1.72 2.46 -11.38
CA GLN A 417 2.35 3.66 -10.80
C GLN A 417 3.83 3.46 -10.42
N ALA A 418 4.31 2.22 -10.32
CA ALA A 418 5.73 1.91 -10.11
C ALA A 418 6.55 1.93 -11.41
N LYS A 419 6.01 1.44 -12.54
CA LYS A 419 6.73 1.36 -13.83
C LYS A 419 6.78 2.68 -14.61
N ALA A 420 5.79 3.57 -14.48
CA ALA A 420 5.79 4.86 -15.17
C ALA A 420 6.94 5.80 -14.73
N LYS A 421 7.54 5.58 -13.55
CA LYS A 421 8.77 6.28 -13.10
C LYS A 421 10.03 5.79 -13.80
N THR A 422 10.03 4.59 -14.36
CA THR A 422 11.19 3.97 -15.00
C THR A 422 11.23 4.30 -16.49
N ALA A 423 10.07 4.32 -17.18
CA ALA A 423 10.01 4.59 -18.63
C ALA A 423 10.41 6.03 -19.00
N ARG A 424 10.07 7.04 -18.19
CA ARG A 424 10.50 8.45 -18.42
C ARG A 424 12.00 8.70 -18.21
N ARG A 425 12.76 7.70 -17.75
CA ARG A 425 14.22 7.77 -17.61
C ARG A 425 14.99 7.12 -18.76
N GLY A 426 14.32 6.39 -19.65
CA GLY A 426 14.93 5.77 -20.84
C GLY A 426 14.78 6.60 -22.12
N MET A 427 14.06 7.72 -22.07
CA MET A 427 13.91 8.68 -23.15
C MET A 427 14.29 10.07 -22.63
N ARG A 428 15.55 10.26 -22.24
CA ARG A 428 16.25 11.55 -22.16
C ARG A 428 17.75 11.32 -22.19
#